data_AF-A0A349WDF0-F1
#
_entry.id   AF-A0A349WDF0-F1
#
_cell.length_a   1.000
_cell.length_b   1.000
_cell.length_c   1.000
_cell.angle_alpha   90.00
_cell.angle_beta   90.00
_cell.angle_gamma   90.00
#
_symmetry.space_group_name_H-M   'P 1'
#
loop_
_entity.id
_entity.type
_entity.pdbx_description
1 polymer ?
#
loop_
_entity_poly.entity_id
_entity_poly.type
_entity_poly.pdbx_seq_one_letter_code
_entity_poly.pdbx_strand_id
1 'polypeptide(L)'
;ISLKELHLQRNLIVNPKPIESLTGLEVLSVSYNLIFQGSFFRKLDKLKRLSLSYNCFRPEDSELVNDIQRLKSNGTFVTLGKQRKRIVEAEALSGFLSGYPQANQELGDYLTLNGYNLFMDFVEDSKVGDEVKSASILYWLNT
;
A
#
# COMPACT_ATOMS: atom_id res chain seq x y z
N ILE A 1 20.21 17.47 -7.25
CA ILE A 1 19.10 17.58 -6.28
C ILE A 1 18.77 16.17 -5.79
N SER A 2 18.59 15.94 -4.49
CA SER A 2 18.25 14.63 -3.93
C SER A 2 16.91 14.73 -3.21
N LEU A 3 15.98 13.79 -3.48
CA LEU A 3 14.67 13.78 -2.86
C LEU A 3 14.81 13.47 -1.36
N LYS A 4 14.19 14.32 -0.52
CA LYS A 4 14.27 14.23 0.95
C LYS A 4 13.01 13.68 1.58
N GLU A 5 11.86 14.01 1.01
CA GLU A 5 10.57 13.58 1.52
C GLU A 5 9.74 12.98 0.39
N LEU A 6 9.10 11.86 0.68
CA LEU A 6 8.19 11.18 -0.24
C LEU A 6 6.91 10.80 0.51
N HIS A 7 5.81 11.40 0.08
CA HIS A 7 4.48 11.22 0.64
C HIS A 7 3.58 10.55 -0.41
N LEU A 8 3.22 9.29 -0.16
CA LEU A 8 2.47 8.40 -1.05
C LEU A 8 1.28 7.78 -0.33
N GLN A 9 0.71 8.47 0.65
CA GLN A 9 -0.41 7.93 1.42
C GLN A 9 -1.64 7.75 0.54
N ARG A 10 -2.47 6.73 0.84
CA ARG A 10 -3.77 6.49 0.18
C ARG A 10 -3.63 6.28 -1.33
N ASN A 11 -2.66 5.46 -1.72
CA ASN A 11 -2.51 4.97 -3.09
C ASN A 11 -2.78 3.46 -3.11
N LEU A 12 -2.59 2.81 -4.26
CA LEU A 12 -2.73 1.36 -4.42
C LEU A 12 -1.37 0.67 -4.65
N ILE A 13 -0.29 1.19 -4.05
CA ILE A 13 1.05 0.67 -4.28
C ILE A 13 1.16 -0.75 -3.73
N VAL A 14 1.44 -1.70 -4.61
CA VAL A 14 1.76 -3.10 -4.26
C VAL A 14 3.27 -3.31 -4.16
N ASN A 15 4.02 -2.79 -5.14
CA ASN A 15 5.46 -2.98 -5.26
C ASN A 15 6.23 -1.66 -5.06
N PRO A 16 6.74 -1.38 -3.86
CA PRO A 16 7.49 -0.16 -3.57
C PRO A 16 8.97 -0.23 -3.97
N LYS A 17 9.43 -1.27 -4.68
CA LYS A 17 10.86 -1.50 -4.97
C LYS A 17 11.62 -0.29 -5.54
N PRO A 18 11.06 0.55 -6.44
CA PRO A 18 11.78 1.73 -6.94
C PRO A 18 12.24 2.71 -5.83
N ILE A 19 11.52 2.76 -4.70
CA ILE A 19 11.83 3.64 -3.56
C ILE A 19 13.17 3.27 -2.91
N GLU A 20 13.61 2.01 -3.01
CA GLU A 20 14.89 1.54 -2.43
C GLU A 20 16.10 2.31 -2.99
N SER A 21 15.99 2.86 -4.20
CA SER A 21 17.04 3.68 -4.83
C SER A 21 17.18 5.09 -4.25
N LEU A 22 16.18 5.56 -3.50
CA LEU A 22 16.09 6.92 -2.99
C LEU A 22 16.83 7.06 -1.65
N THR A 23 18.10 6.68 -1.60
CA THR A 23 18.95 6.62 -0.39
C THR A 23 19.15 7.96 0.33
N GLY A 24 18.73 9.06 -0.30
CA GLY A 24 18.70 10.41 0.27
C GLY A 24 17.49 10.71 1.17
N LEU A 25 16.46 9.85 1.18
CA LEU A 25 15.20 10.07 1.88
C LEU A 25 15.36 10.16 3.40
N GLU A 26 14.71 11.17 3.97
CA GLU A 26 14.60 11.41 5.40
C GLU A 26 13.18 11.17 5.91
N VAL A 27 12.17 11.34 5.05
CA VAL A 27 10.76 11.07 5.38
C VAL A 27 10.14 10.20 4.29
N LEU A 28 9.55 9.08 4.70
CA LEU A 28 8.76 8.22 3.82
C LEU A 28 7.41 7.91 4.45
N SER A 29 6.34 8.29 3.75
CA SER A 29 4.98 7.97 4.14
C SER A 29 4.30 7.16 3.05
N VAL A 30 4.06 5.87 3.31
CA VAL A 30 3.38 4.95 2.39
C VAL A 30 2.16 4.31 3.05
N SER A 31 1.57 5.01 4.02
CA SER A 31 0.38 4.52 4.72
C SER A 31 -0.82 4.39 3.79
N TYR A 32 -1.75 3.49 4.10
CA TYR A 32 -2.94 3.22 3.26
C TYR A 32 -2.55 2.82 1.82
N ASN A 33 -1.75 1.76 1.67
CA ASN A 33 -1.38 1.14 0.40
C ASN A 33 -1.62 -0.38 0.46
N LEU A 34 -1.11 -1.14 -0.51
CA LEU A 34 -1.24 -2.60 -0.62
C LEU A 34 0.11 -3.31 -0.45
N ILE A 35 1.07 -2.67 0.22
CA ILE A 35 2.43 -3.22 0.36
C ILE A 35 2.40 -4.40 1.34
N PHE A 36 2.96 -5.54 0.96
CA PHE A 36 3.01 -6.73 1.80
C PHE A 36 4.44 -7.19 2.15
N GLN A 37 5.48 -6.60 1.55
CA GLN A 37 6.89 -6.94 1.78
C GLN A 37 7.73 -5.73 2.20
N GLY A 38 8.50 -5.88 3.28
CA GLY A 38 9.22 -4.79 3.97
C GLY A 38 10.65 -4.49 3.50
N SER A 39 11.18 -5.19 2.52
CA SER A 39 12.62 -5.09 2.19
C SER A 39 13.05 -3.77 1.54
N PHE A 40 12.11 -3.01 0.95
CA PHE A 40 12.42 -1.81 0.15
C PHE A 40 13.04 -0.65 0.91
N PHE A 41 12.92 -0.61 2.25
CA PHE A 41 13.51 0.44 3.07
C PHE A 41 14.86 0.05 3.70
N ARG A 42 15.41 -1.13 3.36
CA ARG A 42 16.67 -1.63 3.92
C ARG A 42 17.88 -0.74 3.63
N LYS A 43 17.88 -0.03 2.48
CA LYS A 43 18.97 0.87 2.06
C LYS A 43 18.72 2.35 2.38
N LEU A 44 17.63 2.67 3.07
CA LEU A 44 17.23 4.05 3.36
C LEU A 44 17.78 4.52 4.71
N ASP A 45 19.10 4.55 4.83
CA ASP A 45 19.80 4.76 6.11
C ASP A 45 19.67 6.19 6.67
N LYS A 46 19.17 7.14 5.85
CA LYS A 46 18.94 8.54 6.25
C LYS A 46 17.53 8.79 6.79
N LEU A 47 16.67 7.77 6.85
CA LEU A 47 15.31 7.94 7.32
C LEU A 47 15.28 8.44 8.77
N LYS A 48 14.46 9.46 8.99
CA LYS A 48 14.09 10.00 10.29
C LYS A 48 12.65 9.63 10.64
N ARG A 49 11.79 9.47 9.62
CA ARG A 49 10.37 9.11 9.77
C ARG A 49 9.95 8.11 8.71
N LEU A 50 9.34 7.02 9.14
CA LEU A 50 8.74 5.99 8.28
C LEU A 50 7.32 5.66 8.75
N SER A 51 6.34 5.78 7.86
CA SER A 51 4.94 5.46 8.13
C SER A 51 4.45 4.36 7.18
N LEU A 52 4.06 3.22 7.76
CA LEU A 52 3.69 1.97 7.07
C LEU A 52 2.25 1.51 7.41
N SER A 53 1.48 2.33 8.13
CA SER A 53 0.16 1.94 8.62
C SER A 53 -0.83 1.66 7.48
N TYR A 54 -1.78 0.77 7.72
CA TYR A 54 -2.81 0.37 6.77
C TYR A 54 -2.22 -0.15 5.43
N ASN A 55 -1.22 -1.03 5.53
CA ASN A 55 -0.71 -1.84 4.42
C ASN A 55 -1.13 -3.31 4.62
N CYS A 56 -0.45 -4.24 3.96
CA CYS A 56 -0.71 -5.68 4.00
C CYS A 56 0.47 -6.47 4.57
N PHE A 57 1.32 -5.83 5.40
CA PHE A 57 2.42 -6.51 6.06
C PHE A 57 1.89 -7.56 7.05
N ARG A 58 2.67 -8.62 7.28
CA ARG A 58 2.48 -9.56 8.38
C ARG A 58 3.30 -9.09 9.58
N PRO A 59 2.71 -8.52 10.64
CA PRO A 59 3.47 -7.98 11.78
C PRO A 59 4.35 -9.02 12.50
N GLU A 60 4.01 -10.30 12.37
CA GLU A 60 4.75 -11.45 12.90
C GLU A 60 5.93 -11.90 12.03
N ASP A 61 6.12 -11.31 10.85
CA ASP A 61 7.26 -11.60 9.96
C ASP A 61 8.57 -11.14 10.62
N SER A 62 9.47 -12.10 10.86
CA SER A 62 10.72 -11.84 11.58
C SER A 62 11.67 -10.90 10.82
N GLU A 63 11.67 -10.93 9.48
CA GLU A 63 12.49 -10.02 8.70
C GLU A 63 11.98 -8.58 8.84
N LEU A 64 10.67 -8.38 8.72
CA LEU A 64 10.05 -7.07 8.92
C LEU A 64 10.34 -6.51 10.32
N VAL A 65 10.20 -7.36 11.35
CA VAL A 65 10.48 -6.98 12.74
C VAL A 65 11.94 -6.54 12.89
N ASN A 66 12.89 -7.32 12.36
CA ASN A 66 14.31 -6.98 12.42
C ASN A 66 14.64 -5.68 11.69
N ASP A 67 14.08 -5.48 10.49
CA ASP A 67 14.29 -4.26 9.71
C ASP A 67 13.76 -3.01 10.43
N ILE A 68 12.58 -3.10 11.05
CA ILE A 68 11.98 -2.02 11.84
C ILE A 68 12.80 -1.75 13.11
N GLN A 69 13.25 -2.79 13.81
CA GLN A 69 14.09 -2.64 15.01
C GLN A 69 15.39 -1.93 14.68
N ARG A 70 16.06 -2.31 13.59
CA ARG A 70 17.27 -1.66 13.08
C ARG A 70 17.06 -0.18 12.78
N LEU A 71 15.94 0.18 12.15
CA LEU A 71 15.63 1.60 11.88
C LEU A 71 15.40 2.37 13.19
N LYS A 72 14.65 1.79 14.13
CA LYS A 72 14.40 2.40 15.44
C LYS A 72 15.69 2.58 16.24
N SER A 73 16.62 1.62 16.23
CA SER A 73 17.92 1.76 16.91
C SER A 73 18.78 2.88 16.33
N ASN A 74 18.60 3.19 15.04
CA ASN A 74 19.26 4.31 14.37
C ASN A 74 18.52 5.65 14.56
N GLY A 75 17.51 5.71 15.43
CA GLY A 75 16.76 6.93 15.73
C GLY A 75 15.63 7.24 14.76
N THR A 76 15.27 6.32 13.85
CA THR A 76 14.12 6.51 12.96
C THR A 76 12.82 6.34 13.75
N PHE A 77 11.91 7.30 13.63
CA PHE A 77 10.54 7.13 14.10
C PHE A 77 9.74 6.28 13.10
N VAL A 78 9.46 5.03 13.48
CA VAL A 78 8.72 4.07 12.63
C VAL A 78 7.32 3.82 13.19
N THR A 79 6.30 4.10 12.36
CA THR A 79 4.90 3.77 12.63
C THR A 79 4.47 2.60 11.75
N LEU A 80 4.44 1.38 12.31
CA LEU A 80 3.86 0.22 11.62
C LEU A 80 2.33 0.27 11.62
N GLY A 81 1.70 0.67 12.74
CA GLY A 81 0.24 0.81 12.85
C GLY A 81 -0.55 -0.47 12.53
N LYS A 82 -1.86 -0.33 12.32
CA LYS A 82 -2.75 -1.43 11.90
C LYS A 82 -2.35 -1.94 10.51
N GLN A 83 -2.41 -3.24 10.30
CA GLN A 83 -2.25 -3.87 8.99
C GLN A 83 -3.56 -4.55 8.58
N ARG A 84 -3.76 -4.73 7.27
CA ARG A 84 -4.93 -5.37 6.68
C ARG A 84 -4.60 -6.77 6.21
N LYS A 85 -5.63 -7.60 6.09
CA LYS A 85 -5.54 -8.87 5.38
C LYS A 85 -5.19 -8.58 3.92
N ARG A 86 -4.21 -9.30 3.39
CA ARG A 86 -3.81 -9.25 1.99
C ARG A 86 -4.95 -9.78 1.11
N ILE A 87 -5.29 -9.05 0.03
CA ILE A 87 -6.31 -9.43 -0.95
C ILE A 87 -5.63 -9.43 -2.32
N VAL A 88 -5.39 -10.62 -2.86
CA VAL A 88 -4.54 -10.81 -4.05
C VAL A 88 -5.22 -10.23 -5.30
N GLU A 89 -6.54 -10.31 -5.36
CA GLU A 89 -7.36 -9.78 -6.44
C GLU A 89 -7.27 -8.25 -6.51
N ALA A 90 -7.23 -7.57 -5.35
CA ALA A 90 -7.08 -6.12 -5.28
C ALA A 90 -5.70 -5.67 -5.78
N GLU A 91 -4.66 -6.46 -5.52
CA GLU A 91 -3.30 -6.22 -6.05
C GLU A 91 -3.26 -6.35 -7.57
N ALA A 92 -3.86 -7.42 -8.10
CA ALA A 92 -3.95 -7.65 -9.53
C ALA A 92 -4.73 -6.52 -10.21
N LEU A 93 -5.87 -6.11 -9.65
CA LEU A 93 -6.68 -5.02 -10.17
C LEU A 93 -5.89 -3.71 -10.16
N SER A 94 -5.19 -3.38 -9.07
CA SER A 94 -4.32 -2.20 -9.06
C SER A 94 -3.26 -2.23 -10.16
N GLY A 95 -2.66 -3.39 -10.43
CA GLY A 95 -1.71 -3.57 -11.51
C GLY A 95 -2.34 -3.29 -12.88
N PHE A 96 -3.50 -3.88 -13.14
CA PHE A 96 -4.29 -3.66 -14.35
C PHE A 96 -4.64 -2.17 -14.52
N LEU A 97 -5.32 -1.56 -13.56
CA LEU A 97 -5.80 -0.16 -13.66
C LEU A 97 -4.69 0.84 -13.94
N SER A 98 -3.46 0.58 -13.49
CA SER A 98 -2.31 1.46 -13.76
C SER A 98 -1.96 1.57 -15.25
N GLY A 99 -2.28 0.56 -16.05
CA GLY A 99 -2.07 0.54 -17.51
C GLY A 99 -3.31 0.87 -18.34
N TYR A 100 -4.51 0.92 -17.74
CA TYR A 100 -5.78 1.12 -18.44
C TYR A 100 -6.57 2.28 -17.82
N PRO A 101 -6.26 3.54 -18.19
CA PRO A 101 -6.88 4.73 -17.59
C PRO A 101 -8.41 4.78 -17.73
N GLN A 102 -8.94 4.29 -18.86
CA GLN A 102 -10.38 4.22 -19.08
C GLN A 102 -11.06 3.27 -18.08
N ALA A 103 -10.54 2.04 -17.93
CA ALA A 103 -11.06 1.08 -16.95
C ALA A 103 -10.96 1.61 -15.51
N ASN A 104 -9.89 2.35 -15.20
CA ASN A 104 -9.73 3.03 -13.91
C ASN A 104 -10.79 4.10 -13.68
N GLN A 105 -11.15 4.86 -14.71
CA GLN A 105 -12.22 5.85 -14.63
C GLN A 105 -13.59 5.17 -14.49
N GLU A 106 -13.89 4.15 -15.29
CA GLU A 106 -15.16 3.40 -15.24
C GLU A 106 -15.39 2.75 -13.88
N LEU A 107 -14.36 2.14 -13.28
CA LEU A 107 -14.45 1.62 -11.92
C LEU A 107 -14.71 2.75 -10.90
N GLY A 108 -14.03 3.89 -11.04
CA GLY A 108 -14.23 5.04 -10.17
C GLY A 108 -15.66 5.58 -10.22
N ASP A 109 -16.23 5.70 -11.42
CA ASP A 109 -17.61 6.12 -11.64
C ASP A 109 -18.59 5.11 -11.04
N TYR A 110 -18.37 3.81 -11.25
CA TYR A 110 -19.17 2.75 -10.66
C TYR A 110 -19.14 2.77 -9.13
N LEU A 111 -17.96 2.91 -8.53
CA LEU A 111 -17.81 2.99 -7.07
C LEU A 111 -18.56 4.20 -6.51
N THR A 112 -18.45 5.35 -7.16
CA THR A 112 -19.13 6.59 -6.76
C THR A 112 -20.64 6.43 -6.79
N LEU A 113 -21.19 5.82 -7.86
CA LEU A 113 -22.63 5.53 -7.97
C LEU A 113 -23.14 4.59 -6.86
N ASN A 114 -22.26 3.73 -6.33
CA ASN A 114 -22.57 2.81 -5.24
C ASN A 114 -22.17 3.35 -3.85
N GLY A 115 -21.81 4.63 -3.75
CA GLY A 115 -21.54 5.31 -2.47
C GLY A 115 -20.13 5.11 -1.90
N TYR A 116 -19.19 4.61 -2.70
CA TYR A 116 -17.78 4.49 -2.33
C TYR A 116 -16.96 5.61 -2.98
N ASN A 117 -16.21 6.37 -2.18
CA ASN A 117 -15.37 7.44 -2.71
C ASN A 117 -14.04 6.92 -3.26
N LEU A 118 -13.52 5.85 -2.64
CA LEU A 118 -12.29 5.17 -3.04
C LEU A 118 -12.54 3.67 -3.16
N PHE A 119 -11.76 3.01 -4.03
CA PHE A 119 -11.78 1.55 -4.14
C PHE A 119 -11.58 0.85 -2.79
N MET A 120 -10.70 1.39 -1.94
CA MET A 120 -10.48 0.80 -0.62
C MET A 120 -11.68 0.94 0.33
N ASP A 121 -12.58 1.90 0.12
CA ASP A 121 -13.80 2.02 0.93
C ASP A 121 -14.70 0.79 0.70
N PHE A 122 -14.79 0.32 -0.55
CA PHE A 122 -15.50 -0.92 -0.89
C PHE A 122 -14.81 -2.15 -0.30
N VAL A 123 -13.49 -2.24 -0.44
CA VAL A 123 -12.70 -3.37 0.07
C VAL A 123 -12.81 -3.47 1.60
N GLU A 124 -12.88 -2.33 2.30
CA GLU A 124 -12.99 -2.26 3.76
C GLU A 124 -14.43 -2.33 4.27
N ASP A 125 -15.45 -2.34 3.39
CA ASP A 125 -16.84 -2.35 3.83
C ASP A 125 -17.19 -3.66 4.55
N SER A 126 -17.39 -3.57 5.87
CA SER A 126 -17.76 -4.71 6.72
C SER A 126 -19.13 -5.31 6.39
N LYS A 127 -19.98 -4.61 5.65
CA LYS A 127 -21.30 -5.08 5.23
C LYS A 127 -21.24 -6.01 4.03
N VAL A 128 -20.14 -5.97 3.27
CA VAL A 128 -19.93 -6.81 2.09
C VAL A 128 -19.03 -7.98 2.47
N GLY A 129 -19.47 -9.21 2.21
CA GLY A 129 -18.70 -10.42 2.49
C GLY A 129 -17.46 -10.55 1.61
N ASP A 130 -16.41 -11.19 2.13
CA ASP A 130 -15.13 -11.40 1.41
C ASP A 130 -15.32 -12.06 0.03
N GLU A 131 -16.21 -13.05 -0.09
CA GLU A 131 -16.50 -13.74 -1.35
C GLU A 131 -17.09 -12.79 -2.41
N VAL A 132 -18.00 -11.92 -2.00
CA VAL A 132 -18.63 -10.93 -2.88
C VAL A 132 -17.60 -9.89 -3.33
N LYS A 133 -16.70 -9.46 -2.43
CA LYS A 133 -15.60 -8.56 -2.76
C LYS A 133 -14.67 -9.18 -3.80
N SER A 134 -14.19 -10.40 -3.55
CA SER A 134 -13.33 -11.12 -4.49
C SER A 134 -14.01 -11.30 -5.86
N ALA A 135 -15.26 -11.74 -5.90
CA ALA A 135 -16.01 -11.90 -7.15
C ALA A 135 -16.16 -10.57 -7.91
N SER A 136 -16.46 -9.48 -7.21
CA SER A 136 -16.61 -8.15 -7.82
C SER A 136 -15.28 -7.64 -8.39
N ILE A 137 -14.17 -7.83 -7.67
CA ILE A 137 -12.83 -7.43 -8.14
C ILE A 137 -12.43 -8.25 -9.36
N LEU A 138 -12.69 -9.56 -9.35
CA LEU A 138 -12.42 -10.45 -10.49
C LEU A 138 -13.25 -10.08 -11.72
N TYR A 139 -14.49 -9.63 -11.55
CA TYR A 139 -15.29 -9.13 -12.66
C TYR A 139 -14.63 -7.94 -13.35
N TRP A 140 -14.18 -6.95 -12.57
CA TRP A 140 -13.48 -5.75 -13.08
C TRP A 140 -12.11 -6.03 -13.69
N LEU A 141 -11.46 -7.14 -13.30
CA LEU A 141 -10.21 -7.59 -13.89
C LEU A 141 -10.37 -8.19 -15.29
N ASN A 142 -11.57 -8.65 -15.64
CA ASN A 142 -11.87 -9.34 -16.89
C ASN A 142 -12.74 -8.52 -17.84
N THR A 143 -12.95 -7.23 -17.54
CA THR A 143 -13.68 -6.27 -18.39
C THR A 143 -12.70 -5.52 -19.29
#